data_AF-A0A817MKP6-F1
#
_entry.id   AF-A0A817MKP6-F1
#
_cell.length_a   1.000
_cell.length_b   1.000
_cell.length_c   1.000
_cell.angle_alpha   90.00
_cell.angle_beta   90.00
_cell.angle_gamma   90.00
#
_symmetry.space_group_name_H-M   'P 1'
#
loop_
_entity.id
_entity.type
_entity.pdbx_description
1 polymer ?
#
loop_
_entity_poly.entity_id
_entity_poly.type
_entity_poly.pdbx_seq_one_letter_code
_entity_poly.pdbx_strand_id
1 'polypeptide(L)'
;MCTLECTTTNFLTKISSLLAPTQWLLDDLKPKIESLSVPLPANWSNTWQSDISQNYVALEVVSESARMEILTDTASIGPVDLLSNIGGQTGLWIGISFLSLMEITEMLYRLIRCKLYNLRK
;
A
#
# COMPACT_ATOMS: atom_id res chain seq x y z
N MET A 1 -3.61 -9.32 -25.14
CA MET A 1 -4.10 -8.48 -24.02
C MET A 1 -3.28 -8.86 -22.80
N CYS A 2 -2.61 -7.92 -22.14
CA CYS A 2 -1.81 -8.20 -20.94
C CYS A 2 -2.65 -7.97 -19.68
N THR A 3 -2.54 -8.87 -18.70
CA THR A 3 -3.18 -8.76 -17.39
C THR A 3 -2.32 -7.91 -16.46
N LEU A 4 -2.97 -7.11 -15.60
CA LEU A 4 -2.28 -6.34 -14.57
C LEU A 4 -1.82 -7.27 -13.43
N GLU A 5 -0.58 -7.12 -12.99
CA GLU A 5 -0.03 -7.89 -11.87
C GLU A 5 -0.56 -7.37 -10.53
N CYS A 6 -0.79 -8.29 -9.58
CA CYS A 6 -1.33 -7.96 -8.25
C CYS A 6 -0.30 -7.33 -7.30
N THR A 7 0.99 -7.33 -7.65
CA THR A 7 2.04 -6.76 -6.82
C THR A 7 3.07 -6.09 -7.71
N THR A 8 3.15 -4.77 -7.60
CA THR A 8 4.08 -3.97 -8.39
C THR A 8 4.81 -3.01 -7.47
N THR A 9 6.14 -3.02 -7.55
CA THR A 9 6.99 -2.03 -6.86
C THR A 9 7.36 -0.93 -7.83
N ASN A 10 6.84 0.28 -7.61
CA ASN A 10 7.15 1.45 -8.41
C ASN A 10 8.12 2.37 -7.66
N PHE A 11 9.10 2.90 -8.37
CA PHE A 11 10.05 3.89 -7.83
C PHE A 11 9.76 5.24 -8.45
N LEU A 12 9.43 6.23 -7.62
CA LEU A 12 9.31 7.62 -8.06
C LEU A 12 10.69 8.24 -8.12
N THR A 13 11.18 8.51 -9.33
CA THR A 13 12.49 9.11 -9.54
C THR A 13 12.36 10.60 -9.78
N LYS A 14 13.13 11.41 -9.04
CA LYS A 14 13.33 12.83 -9.33
C LYS A 14 14.68 13.00 -10.00
N ILE A 15 14.69 13.61 -11.19
CA ILE A 15 15.91 13.83 -11.97
C ILE A 15 16.37 15.27 -11.76
N SER A 16 17.66 15.46 -11.53
CA SER A 16 18.29 16.78 -11.48
C SER A 16 19.65 16.68 -12.16
N SER A 17 19.99 17.70 -12.95
CA SER A 17 21.23 17.74 -13.70
C SER A 17 21.99 19.03 -13.39
N LEU A 18 23.30 18.92 -13.22
CA LEU A 18 24.20 20.04 -13.04
C LEU A 18 25.28 19.98 -14.14
N LEU A 19 25.83 21.14 -14.51
CA LEU A 19 27.01 21.20 -15.36
C LEU A 19 28.19 20.55 -14.63
N ALA A 20 28.75 19.51 -15.24
CA ALA A 20 29.94 18.80 -14.77
C ALA A 20 30.77 18.38 -15.98
N PRO A 21 32.11 18.25 -15.85
CA PRO A 21 32.93 18.48 -14.66
C PRO A 21 33.32 19.97 -14.48
N THR A 22 33.67 20.35 -13.25
CA THR A 22 34.24 21.67 -12.96
C THR A 22 35.70 21.74 -13.40
N GLN A 23 36.19 22.96 -13.68
CA GLN A 23 37.56 23.18 -14.17
C GLN A 23 38.65 22.59 -13.25
N TRP A 24 38.48 22.72 -11.94
CA TRP A 24 39.42 22.17 -10.95
C TRP A 24 39.38 20.63 -10.87
N LEU A 25 38.24 20.01 -11.20
CA LEU A 25 38.08 18.56 -11.16
C LEU A 25 38.74 17.89 -12.38
N LEU A 26 38.89 18.61 -13.49
CA LEU A 26 39.57 18.12 -14.69
C LEU A 26 41.03 17.71 -14.41
N ASP A 27 41.74 18.52 -13.61
CA ASP A 27 43.13 18.25 -13.25
C ASP A 27 43.29 17.00 -12.36
N ASP A 28 42.29 16.69 -11.53
CA ASP A 28 42.26 15.49 -10.69
C ASP A 28 41.81 14.24 -11.48
N LEU A 29 40.92 14.42 -12.46
CA LEU A 29 40.42 13.34 -13.31
C LEU A 29 41.48 12.78 -14.27
N LYS A 30 42.38 13.62 -14.77
CA LYS A 30 43.43 13.21 -15.72
C LYS A 30 44.28 12.01 -15.23
N PRO A 31 44.98 12.09 -14.08
CA PRO A 31 45.79 10.97 -13.60
C PRO A 31 44.93 9.74 -13.28
N LYS A 32 43.68 9.94 -12.86
CA LYS A 32 42.76 8.85 -12.57
C LYS A 32 42.35 8.10 -13.85
N ILE A 33 42.08 8.80 -14.95
CA ILE A 33 41.74 8.19 -16.24
C ILE A 33 42.96 7.49 -16.85
N GLU A 34 44.14 8.08 -16.75
CA GLU A 34 45.40 7.47 -17.22
C GLU A 34 45.78 6.22 -16.41
N SER A 35 45.33 6.12 -15.15
CA SER A 35 45.49 4.92 -14.33
C SER A 35 44.49 3.80 -14.67
N LEU A 36 43.40 4.12 -15.35
CA LEU A 36 42.42 3.13 -15.81
C LEU A 36 42.91 2.50 -17.11
N SER A 37 42.70 1.19 -17.27
CA SER A 37 43.07 0.43 -18.48
C SER A 37 42.11 0.68 -19.65
N VAL A 38 41.73 1.92 -19.88
CA VAL A 38 40.76 2.35 -20.90
C VAL A 38 41.52 2.82 -22.14
N PRO A 39 41.06 2.49 -23.36
CA PRO A 39 41.68 2.98 -24.58
C PRO A 39 41.58 4.51 -24.66
N LEU A 40 42.73 5.17 -24.64
CA LEU A 40 42.84 6.62 -24.80
C LEU A 40 42.85 7.01 -26.29
N PRO A 41 42.28 8.16 -26.66
CA PRO A 41 42.36 8.66 -28.03
C PRO A 41 43.81 9.00 -28.42
N ALA A 42 44.14 8.85 -29.71
CA ALA A 42 45.51 9.00 -30.22
C ALA A 42 46.16 10.37 -29.95
N ASN A 43 45.35 11.43 -29.77
CA ASN A 43 45.81 12.80 -29.49
C ASN A 43 45.53 13.27 -28.05
N TRP A 44 45.41 12.34 -27.10
CA TRP A 44 45.07 12.60 -25.69
C TRP A 44 45.85 13.77 -25.08
N SER A 45 47.17 13.83 -25.28
CA SER A 45 48.02 14.86 -24.64
C SER A 45 47.61 16.32 -24.94
N ASN A 46 46.96 16.58 -26.07
CA ASN A 46 46.57 17.93 -26.49
C ASN A 46 45.05 18.21 -26.39
N THR A 47 44.21 17.17 -26.43
CA THR A 47 42.74 17.32 -26.50
C THR A 47 41.99 16.81 -25.26
N TRP A 48 42.71 16.27 -24.26
CA TRP A 48 42.11 15.65 -23.08
C TRP A 48 41.07 16.52 -22.36
N GLN A 49 41.26 17.84 -22.28
CA GLN A 49 40.30 18.71 -21.59
C GLN A 49 38.93 18.76 -22.29
N SER A 50 38.91 18.90 -23.62
CA SER A 50 37.67 18.88 -24.39
C SER A 50 37.05 17.49 -24.41
N ASP A 51 37.89 16.45 -24.52
CA ASP A 51 37.43 15.06 -24.54
C ASP A 51 36.77 14.66 -23.22
N ILE A 52 37.35 15.03 -22.08
CA ILE A 52 36.74 14.78 -20.77
C ILE A 52 35.48 15.63 -20.61
N SER A 53 35.51 16.92 -20.93
CA SER A 53 34.35 17.81 -20.76
C SER A 53 33.12 17.36 -21.56
N GLN A 54 33.30 16.78 -22.75
CA GLN A 54 32.20 16.34 -23.60
C GLN A 54 31.70 14.92 -23.30
N ASN A 55 32.55 14.04 -22.76
CA ASN A 55 32.21 12.62 -22.54
C ASN A 55 32.01 12.26 -21.07
N TYR A 56 32.34 13.15 -20.13
CA TYR A 56 32.18 12.90 -18.71
C TYR A 56 30.71 12.99 -18.29
N VAL A 57 30.23 11.93 -17.64
CA VAL A 57 28.92 11.90 -16.97
C VAL A 57 29.08 11.36 -15.57
N ALA A 58 28.53 12.09 -14.59
CA ALA A 58 28.41 11.63 -13.21
C ALA A 58 26.95 11.29 -12.93
N LEU A 59 26.69 10.05 -12.52
CA LEU A 59 25.37 9.60 -12.11
C LEU A 59 25.39 9.32 -10.61
N GLU A 60 24.63 10.12 -9.86
CA GLU A 60 24.44 9.93 -8.42
C GLU A 60 22.98 9.53 -8.18
N VAL A 61 22.78 8.32 -7.64
CA VAL A 61 21.45 7.80 -7.31
C VAL A 61 21.30 7.84 -5.80
N VAL A 62 20.49 8.77 -5.31
CA VAL A 62 20.27 9.00 -3.88
C VAL A 62 18.78 8.83 -3.56
N SER A 63 18.49 8.16 -2.45
CA SER A 63 17.13 8.08 -1.91
C SER A 63 16.82 9.34 -1.12
N GLU A 64 15.76 10.06 -1.48
CA GLU A 64 15.31 11.27 -0.77
C GLU A 64 14.95 10.96 0.70
N SER A 65 14.38 9.79 0.96
CA SER A 65 14.14 9.29 2.32
C SER A 65 14.05 7.77 2.33
N ALA A 66 14.14 7.16 3.52
CA ALA A 66 13.94 5.71 3.71
C ALA A 66 12.45 5.32 3.85
N ARG A 67 11.53 6.19 3.41
CA ARG A 67 10.08 5.95 3.55
C ARG A 67 9.59 5.12 2.38
N MET A 68 8.87 4.05 2.70
CA MET A 68 8.17 3.21 1.73
C MET A 68 6.67 3.50 1.84
N GLU A 69 6.03 3.79 0.71
CA GLU A 69 4.58 3.92 0.62
C GLU A 69 4.01 2.59 0.12
N ILE A 70 3.11 1.99 0.92
CA ILE A 70 2.46 0.73 0.59
C ILE A 70 0.99 1.03 0.30
N LEU A 71 0.56 0.77 -0.93
CA LEU A 71 -0.83 0.90 -1.35
C LEU A 71 -1.41 -0.50 -1.55
N THR A 72 -2.39 -0.86 -0.74
CA THR A 72 -3.07 -2.17 -0.80
C THR A 72 -4.55 -1.97 -1.05
N ASP A 73 -5.05 -2.51 -2.16
CA ASP A 73 -6.49 -2.57 -2.43
C ASP A 73 -7.11 -3.75 -1.69
N THR A 74 -7.91 -3.46 -0.66
CA THR A 74 -8.65 -4.47 0.09
C THR A 74 -10.11 -4.48 -0.35
N ALA A 75 -10.70 -5.66 -0.47
CA ALA A 75 -12.14 -5.80 -0.74
C ALA A 75 -12.95 -5.08 0.36
N SER A 76 -13.82 -4.15 -0.05
CA SER A 76 -14.60 -3.33 0.90
C SER A 76 -15.60 -4.14 1.74
N ILE A 77 -15.99 -5.33 1.28
CA ILE A 77 -16.95 -6.22 1.94
C ILE A 77 -16.43 -7.65 1.82
N GLY A 78 -16.16 -8.27 2.97
CA GLY A 78 -15.84 -9.68 3.07
C GLY A 78 -17.08 -10.56 3.24
N PRO A 79 -16.96 -11.88 3.01
CA PRO A 79 -18.04 -12.83 3.29
C PRO A 79 -18.42 -12.86 4.78
N VAL A 80 -17.47 -12.55 5.67
CA VAL A 80 -17.71 -12.44 7.11
C VAL A 80 -18.57 -11.23 7.44
N ASP A 81 -18.36 -10.09 6.77
CA ASP A 81 -19.17 -8.88 6.96
C ASP A 81 -20.61 -9.10 6.50
N LEU A 82 -20.78 -9.82 5.40
CA LEU A 82 -22.10 -10.22 4.90
C LEU A 82 -22.83 -11.12 5.90
N LEU A 83 -22.13 -12.14 6.42
CA LEU A 83 -22.72 -13.07 7.40
C LEU A 83 -23.03 -12.38 8.73
N SER A 84 -22.19 -11.44 9.15
CA SER A 84 -22.40 -10.62 10.34
C SER A 84 -23.66 -9.76 10.22
N ASN A 85 -23.85 -9.09 9.08
CA ASN A 85 -25.04 -8.25 8.88
C ASN A 85 -26.33 -9.08 8.81
N ILE A 86 -26.32 -10.22 8.12
CA ILE A 86 -27.46 -11.13 8.05
C ILE A 86 -27.75 -11.73 9.43
N GLY A 87 -26.73 -12.23 10.12
CA GLY A 87 -26.83 -12.82 11.46
C GLY A 87 -27.36 -11.82 12.49
N GLY A 88 -26.89 -10.58 12.46
CA GLY A 88 -27.35 -9.52 13.35
C GLY A 88 -28.83 -9.17 13.14
N GLN A 89 -29.26 -8.98 11.89
CA GLN A 89 -30.66 -8.67 11.61
C GLN A 89 -31.58 -9.86 11.91
N THR A 90 -31.23 -11.07 11.45
CA THR A 90 -32.03 -12.27 11.71
C THR A 90 -32.13 -12.60 13.20
N GLY A 91 -31.02 -12.47 13.95
CA GLY A 91 -30.99 -12.65 15.40
C GLY A 91 -31.91 -11.68 16.14
N LEU A 92 -32.01 -10.43 15.69
CA LEU A 92 -32.93 -9.44 16.25
C LEU A 92 -34.40 -9.86 16.04
N TRP A 93 -34.76 -10.28 14.82
CA TRP A 93 -36.10 -10.76 14.50
C TRP A 93 -36.49 -12.01 15.30
N ILE A 94 -35.55 -12.94 15.46
CA ILE A 94 -35.74 -14.15 16.27
C ILE A 94 -35.90 -13.80 17.75
N GLY A 95 -35.10 -12.87 18.27
CA GLY A 95 -35.18 -12.41 19.65
C GLY A 95 -36.53 -11.76 19.99
N ILE A 96 -37.04 -10.90 19.11
CA ILE A 96 -38.37 -10.28 19.27
C ILE A 96 -39.47 -11.35 19.23
N SER A 97 -39.37 -12.30 18.29
CA SER A 97 -40.33 -13.41 18.19
C SER A 97 -40.35 -14.27 19.45
N PHE A 98 -39.19 -14.53 20.05
CA PHE A 98 -39.06 -15.30 21.29
C PHE A 98 -39.68 -14.58 22.49
N LEU A 99 -39.43 -13.28 22.64
CA LEU A 99 -40.03 -12.47 23.71
C LEU A 99 -41.56 -12.45 23.60
N SER A 100 -42.08 -12.30 22.38
CA SER A 100 -43.53 -12.34 22.13
C SER A 100 -44.15 -13.70 22.51
N LEU A 101 -43.49 -14.81 22.19
CA LEU A 101 -43.96 -16.15 22.60
C LEU A 101 -43.99 -16.33 24.12
N MET A 102 -42.99 -15.79 24.84
CA MET A 102 -42.97 -15.83 26.29
C MET A 102 -44.15 -15.03 26.87
N GLU A 103 -44.43 -13.85 26.33
CA GLU A 103 -45.53 -12.99 26.78
C GLU A 103 -46.91 -13.65 26.59
N ILE A 104 -47.12 -14.31 25.44
CA ILE A 104 -48.34 -15.10 25.18
C ILE A 104 -48.49 -16.24 26.20
N THR A 105 -47.38 -16.91 26.53
CA THR A 105 -47.37 -18.01 27.51
C THR A 105 -47.75 -17.52 28.91
N GLU A 106 -47.21 -16.36 29.32
CA GLU A 106 -47.57 -15.74 30.60
C GLU A 106 -49.05 -15.34 30.64
N MET A 107 -49.56 -14.76 29.55
CA MET A 107 -50.97 -14.38 29.43
C MET A 107 -51.91 -15.60 29.57
N LEU A 108 -51.59 -16.71 28.90
CA LEU A 108 -52.35 -17.96 29.01
C LEU A 108 -52.33 -18.52 30.44
N TYR A 109 -51.17 -18.51 31.10
CA TYR A 109 -51.05 -18.98 32.48
C TYR A 109 -51.92 -18.15 33.43
N ARG A 110 -51.91 -16.81 33.30
CA ARG A 110 -52.76 -15.91 34.08
C ARG A 110 -54.25 -16.17 33.84
N LEU A 111 -54.67 -16.36 32.58
CA LEU A 111 -56.06 -16.67 32.22
C LEU A 111 -56.55 -17.99 32.82
N ILE A 112 -55.75 -19.06 32.71
CA ILE A 112 -56.09 -20.38 33.27
C ILE A 112 -56.20 -20.28 34.79
N ARG A 113 -55.29 -19.57 35.46
CA ARG A 113 -55.36 -19.34 36.91
C ARG A 113 -56.62 -18.57 37.31
N CYS A 114 -56.98 -17.53 36.57
CA CYS A 114 -58.19 -16.74 36.83
C CYS A 114 -59.47 -17.58 36.66
N LYS A 115 -59.54 -18.39 35.59
CA LYS A 115 -60.67 -19.30 35.35
C LYS A 115 -60.79 -20.36 36.45
N LEU A 116 -59.67 -20.96 36.86
CA LEU A 116 -59.63 -21.93 37.97
C LEU A 116 -60.02 -21.26 39.30
N TYR A 117 -59.60 -20.02 39.55
CA TYR A 117 -60.00 -19.28 40.74
C TYR A 117 -61.50 -19.01 40.77
N ASN A 118 -62.09 -18.58 39.64
CA ASN A 118 -63.54 -18.36 39.54
C ASN A 118 -64.36 -19.66 39.60
N LEU A 119 -63.82 -20.80 39.18
CA LEU A 119 -64.47 -22.11 39.30
C LEU A 119 -64.38 -22.72 40.70
N ARG A 120 -63.48 -22.21 41.56
CA ARG A 120 -63.26 -22.72 42.92
C ARG A 120 -64.03 -21.91 43.98
N LYS A 121 -64.80 -20.89 43.57
CA LYS A 121 -65.68 -20.06 44.40
C LYS A 121 -67.12 -20.44 44.13
#